data_AF-A0A6N9CBE6-F1
#
_entry.id   AF-A0A6N9CBE6-F1
#
_cell.length_a   1.000
_cell.length_b   1.000
_cell.length_c   1.000
_cell.angle_alpha   90.00
_cell.angle_beta   90.00
_cell.angle_gamma   90.00
#
_symmetry.space_group_name_H-M   'P 1'
#
loop_
_entity.id
_entity.type
_entity.pdbx_description
1 polymer ?
#
loop_
_entity_poly.entity_id
_entity_poly.type
_entity_poly.pdbx_seq_one_letter_code
_entity_poly.pdbx_strand_id
1 'polypeptide(L)'
;MGQTVDIGKRIELVPMDPHFRDITIALYQQGQEESPQFLVHSYSQMEGVQERIQFAVDTMTHMGNLVEDTNGLLQFPCEAAHQLACKRTFLESCKLSPHD
;
A
#
# COMPACT_ATOMS: atom_id res chain seq x y z
N MET A 1 -11.56 -14.93 -14.26
CA MET A 1 -12.20 -15.16 -12.95
C MET A 1 -11.39 -14.39 -11.92
N GLY A 2 -11.88 -13.24 -11.46
CA GLY A 2 -11.19 -12.46 -10.43
C GLY A 2 -11.40 -13.13 -9.08
N GLN A 3 -10.32 -13.59 -8.44
CA GLN A 3 -10.37 -14.01 -7.06
C GLN A 3 -10.50 -12.74 -6.21
N THR A 4 -11.72 -12.37 -5.83
CA THR A 4 -11.92 -11.34 -4.79
C THR A 4 -11.57 -11.97 -3.46
N VAL A 5 -10.27 -12.03 -3.17
CA VAL A 5 -9.74 -12.36 -1.84
C VAL A 5 -10.25 -11.27 -0.89
N ASP A 6 -10.78 -11.67 0.26
CA ASP A 6 -11.14 -10.74 1.33
C ASP A 6 -9.86 -10.17 1.95
N ILE A 7 -9.38 -9.05 1.40
CA ILE A 7 -8.15 -8.37 1.78
C ILE A 7 -8.41 -7.13 2.66
N GLY A 8 -9.63 -6.97 3.17
CA GLY A 8 -10.01 -5.91 4.11
C GLY A 8 -10.69 -4.67 3.48
N LYS A 9 -10.78 -3.60 4.27
CA LYS A 9 -11.48 -2.35 3.89
C LYS A 9 -10.57 -1.47 3.04
N ARG A 10 -10.98 -1.18 1.81
CA ARG A 10 -10.24 -0.24 0.95
C ARG A 10 -10.28 1.19 1.52
N ILE A 11 -9.09 1.77 1.69
CA ILE A 11 -8.90 3.13 2.20
C ILE A 11 -8.67 4.12 1.05
N GLU A 12 -7.89 3.74 0.04
CA GLU A 12 -7.57 4.57 -1.12
C GLU A 12 -7.24 3.71 -2.35
N LEU A 13 -7.35 4.30 -3.54
CA LEU A 13 -7.06 3.67 -4.82
C LEU A 13 -6.47 4.68 -5.81
N VAL A 14 -5.32 4.33 -6.39
CA VAL A 14 -4.72 5.00 -7.54
C VAL A 14 -5.05 4.18 -8.79
N PRO A 15 -5.95 4.64 -9.67
CA PRO A 15 -6.48 3.82 -10.76
C PRO A 15 -5.48 3.58 -11.89
N MET A 16 -4.60 4.55 -12.14
CA MET A 16 -3.59 4.52 -13.19
C MET A 16 -2.27 5.01 -12.58
N ASP A 17 -1.44 4.08 -12.12
CA ASP A 17 -0.11 4.40 -11.60
C ASP A 17 0.79 4.92 -12.73
N PRO A 18 1.19 6.21 -12.69
CA PRO A 18 1.90 6.83 -13.81
C PRO A 18 3.34 6.33 -13.95
N HIS A 19 3.86 5.63 -12.95
CA HIS A 19 5.21 5.10 -12.92
C HIS A 19 5.28 3.61 -13.27
N PHE A 20 4.14 2.95 -13.49
CA PHE A 20 4.12 1.54 -13.85
C PHE A 20 2.87 1.14 -14.66
N ARG A 21 2.97 1.27 -15.98
CA ARG A 21 2.04 0.67 -16.97
C ARG A 21 0.54 0.87 -16.66
N ASP A 22 0.19 2.02 -16.08
CA ASP A 22 -1.19 2.39 -15.71
C ASP A 22 -1.92 1.33 -14.86
N ILE A 23 -1.21 0.56 -14.03
CA ILE A 23 -1.86 -0.39 -13.13
C ILE A 23 -2.67 0.33 -12.06
N THR A 24 -3.70 -0.34 -11.56
CA THR A 24 -4.37 0.10 -10.34
C THR A 24 -3.60 -0.40 -9.11
N ILE A 25 -3.26 0.50 -8.19
CA ILE A 25 -2.70 0.19 -6.88
C ILE A 25 -3.67 0.71 -5.82
N ALA A 26 -3.94 -0.08 -4.79
CA ALA A 26 -4.87 0.29 -3.73
C ALA A 26 -4.29 0.01 -2.35
N LEU A 27 -4.72 0.83 -1.40
CA LEU A 27 -4.41 0.71 0.02
C LEU A 27 -5.63 0.14 0.74
N TYR A 28 -5.41 -0.94 1.48
CA TYR A 28 -6.42 -1.60 2.30
C TYR A 28 -6.04 -1.52 3.77
N GLN A 29 -7.04 -1.51 4.64
CA GLN A 29 -6.89 -1.74 6.06
C GLN A 29 -7.40 -3.14 6.40
N GLN A 30 -6.55 -3.90 7.09
CA GLN A 30 -6.81 -5.20 7.67
C GLN A 30 -6.78 -5.11 9.20
N GLY A 31 -7.27 -6.16 9.86
CA GLY A 31 -7.30 -6.24 11.31
C GLY A 31 -8.46 -5.48 11.97
N GLN A 32 -8.49 -5.52 13.30
CA GLN A 32 -9.47 -4.82 14.13
C GLN A 32 -9.05 -3.37 14.39
N GLU A 33 -9.97 -2.51 14.80
CA GLU A 33 -9.69 -1.08 15.06
C GLU A 33 -8.59 -0.84 16.10
N GLU A 34 -8.37 -1.80 17.01
CA GLU A 34 -7.35 -1.74 18.06
C GLU A 34 -5.93 -2.04 17.57
N SER A 35 -5.78 -2.72 16.43
CA SER A 35 -4.48 -3.07 15.83
C SER A 35 -4.56 -3.05 14.29
N PRO A 36 -4.79 -1.86 13.70
CA PRO A 36 -4.98 -1.70 12.26
C PRO A 36 -3.68 -1.93 11.50
N GLN A 37 -3.74 -2.83 10.52
CA GLN A 37 -2.64 -3.12 9.60
C GLN A 37 -3.04 -2.66 8.20
N PHE A 38 -2.07 -2.29 7.37
CA PHE A 38 -2.32 -1.77 6.03
C PHE A 38 -1.65 -2.63 4.97
N LEU A 39 -2.35 -2.87 3.87
CA LEU A 39 -1.85 -3.63 2.74
C LEU A 39 -1.87 -2.77 1.48
N VAL A 40 -0.73 -2.68 0.80
CA VAL A 40 -0.64 -2.15 -0.57
C VAL A 40 -0.83 -3.31 -1.54
N HIS A 41 -1.77 -3.19 -2.46
CA HIS A 41 -2.15 -4.29 -3.35
C HIS A 41 -2.48 -3.83 -4.78
N SER A 42 -2.19 -4.69 -5.74
CA SER A 42 -2.70 -4.61 -7.11
C SER A 42 -3.22 -5.98 -7.55
N TYR A 43 -4.35 -5.98 -8.26
CA TYR A 43 -4.85 -7.19 -8.93
C TYR A 43 -4.14 -7.49 -10.25
N SER A 44 -3.27 -6.58 -10.73
CA SER A 44 -2.50 -6.81 -11.95
C SER A 44 -1.51 -7.96 -11.76
N GLN A 45 -1.48 -8.86 -12.74
CA GLN A 45 -0.56 -10.02 -12.78
C GLN A 45 0.62 -9.76 -13.72
N MET A 46 0.86 -8.50 -14.09
CA MET A 46 1.99 -8.14 -14.95
C MET A 46 3.32 -8.37 -14.21
N GLU A 47 4.32 -8.84 -14.94
CA GLU A 47 5.70 -8.88 -14.46
C GLU A 47 6.16 -7.47 -14.06
N GLY A 48 6.79 -7.33 -12.88
CA GLY A 48 7.23 -6.05 -12.31
C GLY A 48 6.27 -5.42 -11.29
N VAL A 49 5.04 -5.95 -11.15
CA VAL A 49 4.02 -5.37 -10.24
C VAL A 49 4.44 -5.50 -8.78
N GLN A 50 5.04 -6.64 -8.39
CA GLN A 50 5.45 -6.86 -7.00
C GLN A 50 6.58 -5.91 -6.62
N GLU A 51 7.52 -5.66 -7.53
CA GLU A 51 8.60 -4.69 -7.36
C GLU A 51 8.05 -3.26 -7.22
N ARG A 52 7.02 -2.90 -7.99
CA ARG A 52 6.33 -1.61 -7.84
C ARG A 52 5.60 -1.49 -6.51
N ILE A 53 4.93 -2.55 -6.06
CA ILE A 53 4.27 -2.58 -4.74
C ILE A 53 5.32 -2.44 -3.64
N GLN A 54 6.41 -3.20 -3.69
CA GLN A 54 7.48 -3.12 -2.69
C GLN A 54 8.10 -1.73 -2.65
N PHE A 55 8.34 -1.10 -3.80
CA PHE A 55 8.82 0.28 -3.82
C PHE A 55 7.86 1.24 -3.10
N ALA A 56 6.56 1.11 -3.32
CA ALA A 56 5.56 1.94 -2.63
C ALA A 56 5.56 1.66 -1.11
N VAL A 57 5.71 0.40 -0.70
CA VAL A 57 5.83 -0.03 0.71
C VAL A 57 7.09 0.54 1.35
N ASP A 58 8.25 0.40 0.73
CA ASP A 58 9.54 0.91 1.22
C ASP A 58 9.49 2.45 1.38
N THR A 59 8.89 3.13 0.41
CA THR A 59 8.68 4.58 0.45
C THR A 59 7.75 4.96 1.59
N MET A 60 6.68 4.19 1.83
CA MET A 60 5.77 4.41 2.95
C MET A 60 6.48 4.21 4.30
N THR A 61 7.29 3.16 4.42
CA THR A 61 8.14 2.90 5.59
C THR A 61 9.11 4.05 5.84
N HIS A 62 9.79 4.55 4.80
CA HIS A 62 10.76 5.63 4.93
C HIS A 62 10.13 6.99 5.24
N MET A 63 9.09 7.40 4.49
CA MET A 63 8.48 8.73 4.61
C MET A 63 7.46 8.83 5.74
N GLY A 64 6.71 7.76 5.99
CA GLY A 64 5.64 7.72 6.97
C GLY A 64 6.02 7.07 8.29
N ASN A 65 7.25 6.57 8.42
CA ASN A 65 7.74 5.84 9.59
C ASN A 65 6.83 4.64 9.97
N LEU A 66 6.27 3.97 8.95
CA LEU A 66 5.57 2.70 9.12
C LEU A 66 6.59 1.56 9.24
N VAL A 67 6.16 0.43 9.78
CA VAL A 67 6.95 -0.80 9.87
C VAL A 67 6.22 -1.88 9.09
N GLU A 68 6.95 -2.56 8.21
CA GLU A 68 6.47 -3.73 7.46
C GLU A 68 6.68 -5.01 8.29
N ASP A 69 5.69 -5.90 8.31
CA ASP A 69 5.79 -7.24 8.88
C ASP A 69 6.21 -8.29 7.83
N THR A 70 6.36 -9.54 8.25
CA THR A 70 6.76 -10.64 7.36
C THR A 70 5.74 -11.00 6.27
N ASN A 71 4.52 -10.46 6.37
CA ASN A 71 3.43 -10.69 5.42
C ASN A 71 3.21 -9.49 4.47
N GLY A 72 4.08 -8.47 4.54
CA GLY A 72 3.94 -7.24 3.75
C GLY A 72 2.89 -6.27 4.27
N LEU A 73 2.47 -6.42 5.54
CA LEU A 73 1.54 -5.51 6.18
C LEU A 73 2.28 -4.38 6.89
N LEU A 74 1.78 -3.17 6.71
CA LEU A 74 2.32 -1.96 7.30
C LEU A 74 1.56 -1.57 8.57
N GLN A 75 2.27 -1.12 9.59
CA GLN A 75 1.68 -0.59 10.83
C GLN A 75 2.47 0.60 11.36
N PHE A 76 1.82 1.50 12.11
CA PHE A 76 2.54 2.52 12.86
C PHE A 76 3.15 1.92 14.13
N PRO A 77 4.37 2.31 14.53
CA PRO A 77 4.99 1.83 15.77
C PRO A 77 4.21 2.13 17.05
N CYS A 78 3.29 3.10 17.01
CA CYS A 78 2.42 3.44 18.12
C CYS A 78 1.08 2.68 18.13
N GLU A 79 0.91 1.74 17.20
CA GLU A 79 -0.27 0.86 17.05
C GLU A 79 -1.59 1.56 16.70
N ALA A 80 -1.62 2.90 16.69
CA ALA A 80 -2.79 3.65 16.26
C ALA A 80 -2.95 3.67 14.73
N ALA A 81 -4.19 3.73 14.26
CA ALA A 81 -4.52 3.67 12.83
C ALA A 81 -3.86 4.76 12.00
N HIS A 82 -3.90 6.00 12.49
CA HIS A 82 -3.51 7.20 11.74
C HIS A 82 -3.92 7.15 10.26
N GLN A 83 -5.16 6.73 9.97
CA GLN A 83 -5.63 6.39 8.62
C GLN A 83 -5.38 7.52 7.60
N LEU A 84 -5.54 8.78 8.02
CA LEU A 84 -5.28 9.95 7.17
C LEU A 84 -3.79 10.09 6.83
N ALA A 85 -2.90 9.85 7.79
CA ALA A 85 -1.45 9.88 7.57
C ALA A 85 -1.05 8.73 6.64
N CYS A 86 -1.51 7.50 6.90
CA CYS A 86 -1.24 6.35 6.05
C CYS A 86 -1.70 6.59 4.61
N LYS A 87 -2.93 7.06 4.43
CA LYS A 87 -3.48 7.45 3.13
C LYS A 87 -2.64 8.52 2.43
N ARG A 88 -2.19 9.55 3.17
CA ARG A 88 -1.36 10.62 2.59
C ARG A 88 -0.03 10.05 2.11
N THR A 89 0.65 9.26 2.95
CA THR A 89 1.94 8.66 2.60
C THR A 89 1.82 7.72 1.40
N PHE A 90 0.76 6.92 1.32
CA PHE A 90 0.45 6.10 0.15
C PHE A 90 0.30 6.93 -1.14
N LEU A 91 -0.48 8.01 -1.09
CA LEU A 91 -0.65 8.88 -2.25
C LEU A 91 0.64 9.57 -2.67
N GLU A 92 1.53 9.92 -1.73
CA GLU A 92 2.84 10.46 -2.08
C GLU A 92 3.77 9.36 -2.63
N SER A 93 3.76 8.14 -2.10
CA SER A 93 4.60 7.05 -2.61
C SER A 93 4.25 6.66 -4.05
N CYS A 94 2.96 6.67 -4.40
CA CYS A 94 2.52 6.44 -5.78
C CYS A 94 2.93 7.54 -6.77
N LYS A 95 3.37 8.73 -6.33
CA LYS A 95 3.87 9.80 -7.21
C LYS A 95 5.38 9.74 -7.45
N LEU A 96 6.09 8.84 -6.78
CA LEU A 96 7.54 8.73 -6.89
C LEU A 96 7.90 7.57 -7.83
N SER A 97 8.97 7.79 -8.59
CA SER A 97 9.63 6.76 -9.38
C SER A 97 10.84 6.19 -8.61
N PRO A 98 11.17 4.90 -8.78
CA PRO A 98 12.46 4.36 -8.32
C PRO A 98 13.68 4.99 -9.02
N HIS A 99 13.44 5.76 -10.08
CA HIS A 99 14.46 6.37 -10.93
C HIS A 99 14.58 7.90 -10.76
N ASP A 100 13.89 8.48 -9.78
CA ASP A 100 14.01 9.91 -9.42
C ASP A 100 15.18 10.18 -8.45
#